data_AF-A0A6F9A5S4-F1
#
_entry.id   AF-A0A6F9A5S4-F1
#
_cell.length_a   1.000
_cell.length_b   1.000
_cell.length_c   1.000
_cell.angle_alpha   90.00
_cell.angle_beta   90.00
_cell.angle_gamma   90.00
#
_symmetry.space_group_name_H-M   'P 1'
#
loop_
_entity.id
_entity.type
_entity.pdbx_description
1 polymer ?
#
loop_
_entity_poly.entity_id
_entity_poly.type
_entity_poly.pdbx_seq_one_letter_code
_entity_poly.pdbx_strand_id
1 'polypeptide(L)' 'MELLGQYKVDHRQRKVAIVSQDSFYRVLTPDQKAKALKGHYNFDHPDAFDKELMYQTLKDSVEGSVVEVPTYDFVTHSR' A
#
# COMPACT_ATOMS: atom_id res chain seq x y z
N MET A 1 -13.11 15.31 3.23
CA MET A 1 -12.13 15.04 4.31
C MET A 1 -11.48 16.36 4.68
N GLU A 2 -11.60 16.78 5.93
CA GLU A 2 -10.84 17.94 6.42
C GLU A 2 -9.36 17.57 6.48
N LEU A 3 -8.52 18.36 5.82
CA LEU A 3 -7.07 18.17 5.85
C LEU A 3 -6.57 18.71 7.19
N LEU A 4 -5.94 17.85 8.00
CA LEU A 4 -5.44 18.14 9.37
C LEU A 4 -4.27 19.15 9.43
N GLY A 5 -4.16 20.08 8.47
CA GLY A 5 -3.14 21.14 8.46
C GLY A 5 -1.70 20.66 8.21
N GLN A 6 -1.44 19.37 8.03
CA GLN A 6 -0.08 18.82 7.88
C GLN A 6 0.43 18.77 6.43
N TYR A 7 -0.37 19.16 5.45
CA TYR A 7 0.00 19.07 4.03
C TYR A 7 1.18 19.98 3.64
N LYS A 8 1.42 21.06 4.39
CA LYS A 8 2.59 21.97 4.23
C LYS A 8 3.77 21.65 5.14
N VAL A 9 3.61 20.70 6.06
CA VAL A 9 4.67 20.31 7.01
C VAL A 9 5.58 19.30 6.33
N ASP A 10 6.89 19.49 6.47
CA ASP A 10 7.90 18.54 6.02
C ASP A 10 7.56 17.13 6.51
N HIS A 11 7.69 16.13 5.65
CA HIS A 11 7.29 14.76 5.95
C HIS A 11 8.00 14.18 7.18
N ARG A 12 9.22 14.64 7.51
CA ARG A 12 9.97 14.26 8.71
C ARG A 12 9.46 14.90 9.99
N GLN A 13 8.64 15.95 9.88
CA GLN A 13 8.08 16.69 11.00
C GLN A 13 6.60 16.40 11.23
N ARG A 14 5.99 15.56 10.40
CA ARG A 14 4.60 15.14 10.57
C ARG A 14 4.45 14.28 11.82
N LYS A 15 3.42 14.58 12.62
CA LYS A 15 3.07 13.81 13.81
C LYS A 15 2.00 12.76 13.55
N VAL A 16 1.37 12.82 12.39
CA VAL A 16 0.31 11.90 11.97
C VAL A 16 0.60 11.48 10.52
N ALA A 17 0.51 10.19 10.26
CA ALA A 17 0.67 9.60 8.93
C ALA A 17 -0.57 8.78 8.57
N ILE A 18 -0.82 8.62 7.27
CA ILE A 18 -1.85 7.74 6.73
C ILE A 18 -1.12 6.63 5.97
N VAL A 19 -1.47 5.39 6.28
CA VAL A 19 -0.99 4.20 5.57
C VAL A 19 -2.20 3.56 4.91
N SER A 20 -2.19 3.46 3.58
CA SER A 20 -3.26 2.80 2.83
C SER A 20 -2.95 1.31 2.69
N GLN A 21 -3.96 0.45 2.88
CA GLN A 21 -3.83 -0.98 2.61
C GLN A 21 -3.56 -1.25 1.12
N ASP A 22 -4.05 -0.39 0.23
CA ASP A 22 -3.89 -0.53 -1.22
C ASP A 22 -2.42 -0.43 -1.65
N SER A 23 -1.57 0.25 -0.88
CA SER A 23 -0.12 0.25 -1.09
C SER A 23 0.47 -1.16 -1.10
N PHE A 24 -0.17 -2.09 -0.41
CA PHE A 24 0.30 -3.47 -0.21
C PHE A 24 -0.37 -4.47 -1.15
N TYR A 25 -0.95 -4.05 -2.27
CA TYR A 25 -1.34 -5.01 -3.32
C TYR A 25 -0.12 -5.80 -3.82
N ARG A 26 -0.32 -7.09 -4.07
CA ARG A 26 0.72 -7.95 -4.65
C ARG A 26 1.01 -7.55 -6.09
N VAL A 27 2.26 -7.72 -6.49
CA VAL A 27 2.63 -7.70 -7.91
C VAL A 27 2.03 -8.93 -8.57
N LEU A 28 1.20 -8.68 -9.58
CA LEU A 28 0.52 -9.75 -10.31
C LEU A 28 1.51 -10.49 -11.23
N THR A 29 1.41 -11.82 -11.26
CA THR A 29 2.08 -12.63 -12.29
C THR A 29 1.51 -12.30 -13.69
N PRO A 30 2.20 -12.65 -14.79
CA PRO A 30 1.68 -12.42 -16.14
C PRO A 30 0.26 -12.97 -16.34
N ASP A 31 -0.02 -14.17 -15.83
CA ASP A 31 -1.35 -14.79 -15.91
C ASP A 31 -2.41 -14.04 -15.09
N GLN A 32 -2.04 -13.54 -13.91
CA GLN A 32 -2.93 -12.75 -13.06
C GLN A 32 -3.20 -11.38 -13.68
N LYS A 33 -2.20 -10.73 -14.29
CA LYS A 33 -2.39 -9.49 -15.07
C LYS A 33 -3.36 -9.70 -16.23
N ALA A 34 -3.22 -10.81 -16.96
CA ALA A 34 -4.14 -11.15 -18.05
C ALA A 34 -5.58 -11.36 -17.58
N LYS A 35 -5.78 -11.90 -16.36
CA LYS A 35 -7.11 -12.01 -15.72
C LYS A 35 -7.62 -10.64 -15.25
N ALA A 36 -6.77 -9.82 -14.63
CA ALA A 36 -7.12 -8.48 -14.16
C ALA A 36 -7.58 -7.56 -15.29
N LEU A 37 -6.89 -7.57 -16.44
CA LEU A 37 -7.27 -6.82 -17.64
C LEU A 37 -8.65 -7.20 -18.19
N LYS A 38 -9.14 -8.41 -17.88
CA LYS A 38 -10.48 -8.89 -18.24
C LYS A 38 -11.51 -8.68 -17.12
N GLY A 39 -11.12 -8.09 -15.98
CA GLY A 39 -11.96 -7.95 -14.79
C GLY A 39 -12.17 -9.26 -14.01
N HIS A 40 -11.34 -10.29 -14.25
CA HIS A 40 -11.48 -11.63 -13.68
C HIS A 40 -10.46 -11.90 -12.54
N TYR A 41 -9.90 -10.84 -11.96
CA TYR A 41 -9.05 -10.93 -10.77
C TYR A 41 -9.77 -10.27 -9.60
N ASN A 42 -9.88 -10.99 -8.47
CA ASN A 42 -10.53 -10.49 -7.28
C ASN A 42 -9.53 -9.73 -6.40
N PHE A 43 -9.52 -8.40 -6.52
CA PHE A 43 -8.67 -7.52 -5.70
C PHE A 43 -9.15 -7.42 -4.24
N ASP A 44 -10.41 -7.74 -3.96
CA ASP A 44 -10.96 -7.71 -2.60
C ASP A 44 -10.68 -9.01 -1.82
N HIS A 45 -10.14 -10.04 -2.47
CA HIS A 45 -9.74 -11.26 -1.79
C HIS A 45 -8.53 -10.98 -0.88
N PRO A 46 -8.47 -11.53 0.35
CA PRO A 46 -7.33 -11.33 1.24
C PRO A 46 -5.97 -11.63 0.59
N ASP A 47 -5.92 -12.57 -0.34
CA ASP A 47 -4.69 -12.98 -1.01
C ASP A 47 -4.20 -12.03 -2.11
N ALA A 48 -4.98 -11.00 -2.46
CA ALA A 48 -4.54 -9.91 -3.30
C ALA A 48 -3.49 -9.01 -2.60
N PHE A 49 -3.42 -9.08 -1.27
CA PHE A 49 -2.52 -8.28 -0.45
C PHE A 49 -1.24 -9.03 -0.06
N ASP A 50 -0.13 -8.30 -0.01
CA ASP A 50 1.13 -8.72 0.58
C ASP A 50 1.05 -8.57 2.10
N LYS A 51 0.31 -9.47 2.76
CA LYS A 51 0.03 -9.42 4.21
C LYS A 51 1.30 -9.45 5.05
N GLU A 52 2.33 -10.16 4.59
CA GLU A 52 3.60 -10.26 5.30
C GLU A 52 4.34 -8.92 5.29
N LEU A 53 4.45 -8.30 4.12
CA LEU A 53 5.02 -6.96 3.99
C LEU A 53 4.24 -5.94 4.82
N MET A 54 2.91 -5.94 4.72
CA MET A 54 2.06 -5.05 5.51
C MET A 54 2.25 -5.23 7.01
N TYR A 55 2.26 -6.49 7.48
CA TYR A 55 2.47 -6.79 8.90
C TYR A 55 3.83 -6.31 9.38
N GLN A 56 4.90 -6.61 8.64
CA GLN A 56 6.25 -6.20 8.99
C GLN A 56 6.40 -4.68 9.01
N THR A 57 5.88 -3.98 7.99
CA THR A 57 5.88 -2.51 7.94
C THR A 57 5.14 -1.89 9.13
N LEU A 58 3.98 -2.43 9.51
CA LEU A 58 3.23 -1.92 10.66
C LEU A 58 3.93 -2.22 11.98
N LYS A 59 4.50 -3.43 12.12
CA LYS A 59 5.25 -3.83 13.31
C LYS A 59 6.46 -2.92 13.53
N ASP A 60 7.28 -2.74 12.51
CA ASP A 60 8.47 -1.88 12.58
C ASP A 60 8.09 -0.43 12.88
N SER A 61 6.96 0.05 12.32
CA SER A 61 6.42 1.38 12.63
C SER A 61 5.99 1.52 14.10
N VAL A 62 5.37 0.49 14.69
CA VAL A 62 4.99 0.47 16.11
C VAL A 62 6.23 0.46 17.02
N GLU A 63 7.30 -0.22 16.59
CA GLU A 63 8.59 -0.25 17.30
C GLU A 63 9.39 1.07 17.18
N GLY A 64 8.89 2.05 16.41
CA GLY A 64 9.50 3.36 16.23
C GLY A 64 10.62 3.38 15.17
N SER A 65 10.73 2.33 14.37
CA SER A 65 11.66 2.25 13.25
C SER A 65 11.16 3.10 12.08
N VAL A 66 12.10 3.67 11.32
CA VAL A 66 11.78 4.29 10.03
C VAL A 66 11.43 3.18 9.04
N VAL A 67 10.27 3.28 8.41
CA VAL A 67 9.77 2.28 7.45
C VAL A 67 9.51 2.92 6.09
N GLU A 68 9.63 2.10 5.04
CA GLU A 68 9.22 2.48 3.69
C GLU A 68 7.86 1.86 3.37
N VAL A 69 6.90 2.69 2.95
CA VAL A 69 5.58 2.23 2.48
C VAL A 69 5.60 2.19 0.96
N PRO A 70 5.28 1.05 0.32
CA PRO A 70 5.24 0.95 -1.13
C PRO A 70 4.18 1.86 -1.76
N THR A 71 4.41 2.23 -3.02
CA THR A 71 3.40 2.89 -3.86
C THR A 71 2.90 1.90 -4.90
N TYR A 72 1.59 1.69 -4.97
CA TYR A 72 0.98 0.81 -5.96
C TYR A 72 0.40 1.61 -7.11
N ASP A 73 0.73 1.21 -8.35
CA ASP A 73 0.15 1.76 -9.57
C ASP A 73 -1.02 0.90 -10.04
N PHE A 74 -2.23 1.45 -9.89
CA PHE A 74 -3.48 0.82 -10.30
C PHE A 74 -3.63 0.65 -11.82
N VAL A 75 -2.89 1.42 -12.62
CA VAL A 75 -2.93 1.33 -14.09
C VAL A 75 -2.10 0.14 -14.57
N THR A 76 -0.93 -0.06 -13.99
CA THR A 76 0.03 -1.09 -14.43
C THR A 76 -0.01 -2.36 -13.58
N HIS A 77 -0.76 -2.33 -12.47
CA HIS A 77 -0.82 -3.38 -11.44
C HIS A 77 0.59 -3.78 -10.98
N SER A 78 1.40 -2.78 -10.65
CA SER A 78 2.78 -2.96 -10.17
C SER A 78 3.11 -2.01 -9.01
N ARG A 79 4.19 -2.37 -8.32
CA ARG A 79 4.89 -1.58 -7.31
C ARG A 79 6.33 -1.40 -7.73
#